data_AF-E2AJN7-F1
#
_entry.id   AF-E2AJN7-F1
#
_cell.length_a   1.000
_cell.length_b   1.000
_cell.length_c   1.000
_cell.angle_alpha   90.00
_cell.angle_beta   90.00
_cell.angle_gamma   90.00
#
_symmetry.space_group_name_H-M   'P 1'
#
loop_
_entity.id
_entity.type
_entity.pdbx_description
1 polymer ?
#
loop_
_entity_poly.entity_id
_entity_poly.type
_entity_poly.pdbx_seq_one_letter_code
_entity_poly.pdbx_strand_id
1 'polypeptide(L)'
;MGKVYSMLIRPIRTFNIENRATRIISREKPIPAPQYPSTERQKKLSEEVNPNFIKEHYQKNMQLDQRLKDVFVTSTDPQVCVLF
;
A
#
# COMPACT_ATOMS: atom_id res chain seq x y z
N MET A 1 -20.34 13.88 -23.52
CA MET A 1 -21.52 13.88 -22.61
C MET A 1 -21.59 12.68 -21.65
N GLY A 2 -21.12 11.48 -22.01
CA GLY A 2 -21.25 10.29 -21.14
C GLY A 2 -20.51 10.32 -19.79
N LYS A 3 -19.34 10.96 -19.70
CA LYS A 3 -18.57 11.03 -18.45
C LYS A 3 -19.25 11.84 -17.35
N VAL A 4 -19.84 12.99 -17.70
CA VAL A 4 -20.52 13.86 -16.73
C VAL A 4 -21.77 13.15 -16.20
N TYR A 5 -22.54 12.54 -17.10
CA TYR A 5 -23.69 11.71 -16.76
C TYR A 5 -23.32 10.50 -15.88
N SER A 6 -22.23 9.79 -16.21
CA SER A 6 -21.79 8.63 -15.43
C SER A 6 -21.33 9.01 -14.02
N MET A 7 -20.68 10.17 -13.84
CA MET A 7 -20.27 10.65 -12.52
C MET A 7 -21.48 10.96 -11.64
N LEU A 8 -22.52 11.60 -12.19
CA LEU A 8 -23.73 11.97 -11.45
C LEU A 8 -24.55 10.74 -11.03
N ILE A 9 -24.56 9.69 -11.83
CA ILE A 9 -25.37 8.48 -11.57
C ILE A 9 -24.62 7.43 -10.75
N ARG A 10 -23.29 7.51 -10.68
CA ARG A 10 -22.45 6.61 -9.89
C ARG A 10 -22.98 6.41 -8.46
N PRO A 11 -23.21 7.45 -7.63
CA PRO A 11 -23.64 7.26 -6.23
C PRO A 11 -24.98 6.52 -6.11
N ILE A 12 -25.91 6.72 -7.05
CA ILE A 12 -27.20 6.04 -7.07
C ILE A 12 -27.01 4.54 -7.36
N ARG A 13 -26.13 4.21 -8.31
CA ARG A 13 -25.84 2.80 -8.68
C ARG A 13 -24.98 2.08 -7.63
N THR A 14 -24.11 2.80 -6.92
CA THR A 14 -23.16 2.23 -5.96
C THR A 14 -23.57 2.38 -4.49
N PHE A 15 -24.75 2.95 -4.18
CA PHE A 15 -25.22 3.18 -2.82
C PHE A 15 -25.05 1.98 -1.88
N ASN A 16 -25.39 0.77 -2.34
CA ASN A 16 -25.23 -0.44 -1.53
C ASN A 16 -23.76 -0.81 -1.27
N ILE A 17 -22.87 -0.57 -2.24
CA ILE A 17 -21.43 -0.82 -2.12
C ILE A 17 -20.81 0.23 -1.20
N GLU A 18 -21.18 1.50 -1.40
CA GLU A 18 -20.71 2.62 -0.57
C GLU A 18 -21.14 2.44 0.87
N ASN A 19 -22.41 2.10 1.15
CA ASN A 19 -22.89 1.84 2.51
C ASN A 19 -22.20 0.65 3.19
N ARG A 20 -21.86 -0.40 2.42
CA ARG A 20 -21.07 -1.54 2.93
C ARG A 20 -19.64 -1.11 3.26
N ALA A 21 -19.03 -0.34 2.36
CA ALA A 21 -17.67 0.15 2.53
C ALA A 21 -17.58 1.10 3.73
N THR A 22 -18.48 2.09 3.83
CA THR A 22 -18.51 3.05 4.94
C THR A 22 -18.72 2.33 6.28
N ARG A 23 -19.61 1.34 6.35
CA ARG A 23 -19.83 0.54 7.57
C ARG A 23 -18.61 -0.26 8.01
N ILE A 24 -17.75 -0.69 7.08
CA ILE A 24 -16.53 -1.43 7.41
C ILE A 24 -15.40 -0.46 7.78
N ILE A 25 -15.24 0.62 7.01
CA ILE A 25 -14.21 1.63 7.23
C ILE A 25 -14.44 2.41 8.53
N SER A 26 -15.69 2.63 8.93
CA SER A 26 -16.04 3.32 10.17
C SER A 26 -15.79 2.48 11.42
N ARG A 27 -15.50 1.19 11.29
CA ARG A 27 -15.15 0.35 12.44
C ARG A 27 -13.75 0.70 12.89
N GLU A 28 -13.51 0.54 14.18
CA GLU A 28 -12.15 0.60 14.70
C GLU A 28 -11.28 -0.45 14.01
N LYS A 29 -10.06 -0.08 13.68
CA LYS A 29 -9.10 -1.01 13.08
C LYS A 29 -8.88 -2.15 14.08
N PRO A 30 -8.98 -3.42 13.66
CA PRO A 30 -8.73 -4.54 14.57
C PRO A 30 -7.30 -4.49 15.09
N ILE A 31 -7.09 -5.06 16.28
CA ILE A 31 -5.77 -5.19 16.87
C ILE A 31 -4.91 -6.01 15.90
N PRO A 32 -3.71 -5.52 15.51
CA PRO A 32 -2.83 -6.27 14.63
C PRO A 32 -2.46 -7.61 15.28
N ALA A 33 -2.22 -8.62 14.44
CA ALA A 33 -1.82 -9.93 14.93
C ALA A 33 -0.58 -9.83 15.84
N PRO A 34 -0.50 -10.65 16.91
CA PRO A 34 0.67 -10.70 17.76
C PRO A 34 1.89 -11.08 16.93
N GLN A 35 3.02 -10.46 17.26
CA GLN A 35 4.27 -10.73 16.56
C GLN A 35 5.07 -11.79 17.30
N TYR A 36 5.91 -12.51 16.58
CA TYR A 36 6.79 -13.49 17.19
C TYR A 36 7.88 -12.78 18.02
N PRO A 37 8.32 -13.34 19.17
CA PRO A 37 9.27 -12.68 20.06
C PRO A 37 10.60 -12.27 19.41
N SER A 38 11.08 -12.98 18.39
CA SER A 38 12.29 -12.54 17.67
C SER A 38 12.07 -11.24 16.91
N THR A 39 10.90 -11.05 16.29
CA THR A 39 10.52 -9.82 15.60
C THR A 39 10.43 -8.66 16.57
N GLU A 40 9.85 -8.88 17.75
CA GLU A 40 9.78 -7.83 18.79
C GLU A 40 11.16 -7.39 19.29
N ARG A 41 12.09 -8.34 19.49
CA ARG A 41 13.47 -8.01 19.86
C ARG A 41 14.16 -7.18 18.78
N GLN A 42 14.02 -7.57 17.51
CA GLN A 42 14.60 -6.83 16.39
C GLN A 42 14.04 -5.40 16.28
N LYS A 43 12.73 -5.22 16.53
CA LYS A 43 12.11 -3.90 16.58
C LYS A 43 12.71 -3.02 17.68
N LYS A 44 12.83 -3.55 18.89
CA LYS A 44 13.44 -2.83 20.02
C LYS A 44 14.87 -2.40 19.72
N LEU A 45 15.69 -3.30 19.16
CA LEU A 45 17.05 -2.96 18.74
C LEU A 45 17.07 -1.88 17.64
N SER A 46 16.15 -1.94 16.68
CA SER A 46 16.04 -0.91 15.64
C SER A 46 15.62 0.44 16.21
N GLU A 47 14.73 0.46 17.20
CA GLU A 47 14.28 1.67 17.90
C GLU A 47 15.40 2.29 18.75
N GLU A 48 16.25 1.46 19.38
CA GLU A 48 17.43 1.91 20.13
C GLU A 48 18.50 2.54 19.23
N VAL A 49 18.74 1.95 18.05
CA VAL A 49 19.75 2.44 17.10
C VAL A 49 19.29 3.72 16.40
N ASN A 50 18.02 3.81 16.00
CA ASN A 50 17.46 5.01 15.40
C ASN A 50 16.05 5.28 15.94
N PRO A 51 15.90 6.18 16.93
CA PRO A 51 14.59 6.50 17.51
C PRO A 51 13.66 7.24 16.55
N ASN A 52 14.20 7.84 15.48
CA ASN A 52 13.42 8.51 14.44
C ASN A 52 13.14 7.62 13.22
N PHE A 53 13.58 6.35 13.25
CA PHE A 53 13.47 5.43 12.12
C PHE A 53 12.05 5.35 11.55
N ILE A 54 11.04 5.22 12.41
CA ILE A 54 9.64 5.12 11.96
C ILE A 54 9.19 6.41 11.26
N LYS A 55 9.58 7.58 11.78
CA LYS A 55 9.22 8.87 11.18
C LYS A 55 9.89 9.04 9.82
N GLU A 56 11.17 8.70 9.73
CA GLU A 56 11.97 8.77 8.49
C GLU A 56 11.47 7.74 7.46
N HIS A 57 11.09 6.54 7.89
CA HIS A 57 10.56 5.48 7.03
C HIS A 57 9.23 5.87 6.36
N TYR A 58 8.37 6.60 7.06
CA TYR A 58 7.13 7.13 6.46
C TYR A 58 7.35 8.36 5.58
N GLN A 59 8.54 8.96 5.61
CA GLN A 59 8.90 10.07 4.75
C GLN A 59 9.57 9.56 3.47
N LYS A 60 9.29 10.23 2.35
CA LYS A 60 9.93 9.90 1.08
C LYS A 60 11.40 10.32 1.11
N ASN A 61 12.31 9.36 1.06
CA ASN A 61 13.73 9.63 0.87
C ASN A 61 14.04 9.83 -0.63
N MET A 62 14.29 11.08 -1.04
CA MET A 62 14.54 11.44 -2.44
C MET A 62 15.82 10.81 -3.01
N GLN A 63 16.84 10.60 -2.19
CA GLN A 63 18.09 10.00 -2.64
C GLN A 63 17.92 8.51 -2.97
N LEU A 64 17.20 7.78 -2.11
CA LEU A 64 16.89 6.37 -2.36
C LEU A 64 15.93 6.21 -3.55
N ASP A 65 14.93 7.09 -3.67
CA ASP A 65 14.00 7.12 -4.81
C ASP A 65 14.75 7.29 -6.14
N GLN A 66 15.78 8.14 -6.18
CA GLN A 66 16.57 8.33 -7.38
C GLN A 66 17.39 7.08 -7.73
N ARG A 67 18.06 6.47 -6.74
CA ARG A 67 18.84 5.23 -6.95
C ARG A 67 17.99 4.08 -7.47
N LEU A 68 16.74 3.96 -7.01
CA LEU A 68 15.82 2.92 -7.47
C LEU A 68 15.45 3.08 -8.95
N LYS A 69 15.47 4.30 -9.50
CA LYS A 69 15.22 4.55 -10.93
C LYS A 69 16.39 4.17 -11.82
N ASP A 70 17.60 4.15 -11.26
CA ASP A 70 18.82 3.84 -12.00
C ASP A 70 19.03 2.32 -12.16
N VAL A 71 18.29 1.50 -11.40
CA VAL A 71 18.36 0.04 -11.46
C VAL A 71 17.35 -0.49 -12.49
N PHE A 72 17.85 -1.10 -13.56
CA PHE A 72 17.03 -1.74 -14.59
C PHE A 72 17.24 -3.26 -14.55
N VAL A 73 16.14 -4.01 -14.59
CA VAL A 73 16.17 -5.47 -14.73
C VAL A 73 15.82 -5.83 -16.16
N THR A 74 16.76 -6.43 -16.88
CA THR A 74 16.51 -7.03 -18.19
C THR A 74 16.20 -8.50 -18.01
N SER A 75 14.93 -8.90 -18.15
CA SER A 75 14.55 -10.31 -18.20
C SER A 75 15.01 -10.91 -19.54
N THR A 76 15.82 -11.96 -19.51
CA THR A 76 16.24 -12.71 -20.71
C THR A 76 15.24 -13.81 -21.09
N ASP A 77 14.17 -13.98 -20.32
CA ASP A 77 13.18 -15.01 -20.59
C ASP A 77 12.51 -14.78 -21.95
N PRO A 78 12.38 -15.82 -22.79
CA PRO A 78 11.67 -15.71 -24.05
C PRO A 78 10.21 -15.32 -23.75
N GLN A 79 9.71 -14.29 -24.43
CA GLN A 79 8.29 -13.94 -24.39
C GLN A 79 7.48 -15.11 -24.94
N VAL A 80 6.99 -15.97 -24.05
CA VAL A 80 5.98 -16.96 -24.43
C VAL A 80 4.69 -16.18 -24.62
N CYS A 81 4.43 -15.81 -25.86
CA CYS A 81 3.18 -15.19 -26.27
C CYS A 81 2.10 -16.28 -26.21
N VAL A 82 1.46 -16.44 -25.05
CA VAL A 82 0.30 -17.32 -24.91
C VAL A 82 -0.87 -16.59 -25.56
N LEU A 83 -1.23 -17.01 -26.78
CA LEU A 83 -2.47 -16.60 -27.44
C LEU A 83 -3.63 -17.18 -26.62
N PHE A 84 -4.36 -16.31 -25.92
CA PHE A 84 -5.67 -16.60 -25.35
C PHE A 84 -6.76 -15.96 -26.22
#